data_AF-A0A419J822-F1
#
_entry.id   AF-A0A419J822-F1
#
_cell.length_a   1.000
_cell.length_b   1.000
_cell.length_c   1.000
_cell.angle_alpha   90.00
_cell.angle_beta   90.00
_cell.angle_gamma   90.00
#
_symmetry.space_group_name_H-M   'P 1'
#
loop_
_entity.id
_entity.type
_entity.pdbx_description
1 polymer ?
#
loop_
_entity_poly.entity_id
_entity_poly.type
_entity_poly.pdbx_seq_one_letter_code
_entity_poly.pdbx_strand_id
1 'polypeptide(L)'
;MAAKTVSEINEKIKDGSALVLTAEEMTDYMREHSAEQAVREVDVVTTGTFGAMCSSGVFLNFGHPDPPIRMQRVYLNDVEAYTSLAAVDAYLGATQVSESDESYGGGHVIEDLIAGREIDLHAESSGTDCYPRRMLDTRVAIDDLNQAVMLNPRNAYQRYAAATNSARRVFYTYMGTLLPEFGNVTYSGSGVLSPISNDPNFRTIGIGTRIFIGGGQGYVIGNGTQHDPDNGFGTLMTCGNLKNMSARYVRGALFHKYGISMYVGIGVPIPILNEDIAIAAGVSDAEITTEILDYGVPRRTHPVVREVTYEELRSGIVDIDGKEVRTSPLSSFYLAREIANELKRWIADGEFVLSAPAERLPVRGTTKPMREVREQLLVQDAMSECVRTIHSHAGIKQAAELIIKGNFNHLPVLSEDGTLIGIVTSWDVSKAVARGDGSTVKNVMTKNVITSTPDEFIEIAARKMEKHKISALPVIDSNRKVIGMV
;
A
#
# COMPACT_ATOMS: atom_id res chain seq x y z
N MET A 1 24.02 25.55 -26.21
CA MET A 1 24.78 26.17 -25.10
C MET A 1 25.53 25.07 -24.34
N ALA A 2 26.62 25.39 -23.63
CA ALA A 2 27.21 24.43 -22.70
C ALA A 2 26.20 24.11 -21.59
N ALA A 3 26.07 22.84 -21.22
CA ALA A 3 25.16 22.42 -20.15
C ALA A 3 25.64 22.96 -18.80
N LYS A 4 24.73 23.52 -17.99
CA LYS A 4 25.02 23.88 -16.59
C LYS A 4 25.49 22.63 -15.84
N THR A 5 26.33 22.80 -14.83
CA THR A 5 26.79 21.74 -13.96
C THR A 5 26.24 21.91 -12.55
N VAL A 6 26.16 20.80 -11.80
CA VAL A 6 25.77 20.84 -10.38
C VAL A 6 26.77 21.66 -9.55
N SER A 7 28.04 21.71 -9.94
CA SER A 7 29.06 22.52 -9.25
C SER A 7 28.79 24.01 -9.38
N GLU A 8 28.47 24.49 -10.58
CA GLU A 8 28.13 25.91 -10.82
C GLU A 8 26.85 26.30 -10.07
N ILE A 9 25.83 25.43 -10.05
CA ILE A 9 24.61 25.67 -9.26
C ILE A 9 24.95 25.75 -7.77
N ASN A 10 25.82 24.87 -7.26
CA ASN A 10 26.23 24.91 -5.86
C ASN A 10 27.04 26.16 -5.49
N GLU A 11 27.77 26.77 -6.43
CA GLU A 11 28.41 28.07 -6.21
C GLU A 11 27.36 29.17 -6.02
N LYS A 12 26.35 29.20 -6.90
CA LYS A 12 25.21 30.12 -6.77
C LYS A 12 24.38 29.92 -5.50
N ILE A 13 24.24 28.68 -5.05
CA ILE A 13 23.57 28.38 -3.77
C ILE A 13 24.34 29.00 -2.60
N LYS A 14 25.67 28.89 -2.62
CA LYS A 14 26.54 29.40 -1.54
C LYS A 14 26.62 30.92 -1.51
N ASP A 15 26.53 31.59 -2.65
CA ASP A 15 26.55 33.06 -2.72
C ASP A 15 25.15 33.69 -2.65
N GLY A 16 24.09 32.88 -2.62
CA GLY A 16 22.69 33.32 -2.51
C GLY A 16 22.07 33.82 -3.82
N SER A 17 22.72 33.59 -4.97
CA SER A 17 22.22 34.02 -6.29
C SER A 17 21.42 32.97 -7.06
N ALA A 18 21.28 31.75 -6.53
CA ALA A 18 20.55 30.68 -7.20
C ALA A 18 19.05 30.97 -7.31
N LEU A 19 18.48 30.85 -8.52
CA LEU A 19 17.03 30.90 -8.72
C LEU A 19 16.42 29.52 -8.48
N VAL A 20 15.63 29.40 -7.41
CA VAL A 20 14.95 28.16 -7.01
C VAL A 20 13.44 28.32 -7.19
N LEU A 21 12.85 27.42 -7.95
CA LEU A 21 11.40 27.29 -8.10
C LEU A 21 10.91 26.00 -7.45
N THR A 22 9.64 25.94 -7.07
CA THR A 22 8.91 24.69 -6.85
C THR A 22 8.44 24.13 -8.19
N ALA A 23 8.10 22.86 -8.25
CA ALA A 23 7.57 22.27 -9.49
C ALA A 23 6.29 22.98 -9.98
N GLU A 24 5.41 23.43 -9.09
CA GLU A 24 4.23 24.23 -9.47
C GLU A 24 4.63 25.56 -10.13
N GLU A 25 5.57 26.30 -9.51
CA GLU A 25 6.08 27.56 -10.08
C GLU A 25 6.81 27.33 -11.41
N MET A 26 7.50 26.20 -11.58
CA MET A 26 8.16 25.83 -12.82
C MET A 26 7.16 25.55 -13.94
N THR A 27 6.08 24.82 -13.66
CA THR A 27 4.99 24.59 -14.62
C THR A 27 4.39 25.92 -15.08
N ASP A 28 4.13 26.85 -14.16
CA ASP A 28 3.61 28.18 -14.51
C ASP A 28 4.64 28.99 -15.33
N TYR A 29 5.92 28.95 -14.96
CA TYR A 29 7.00 29.62 -15.69
C TYR A 29 7.10 29.12 -17.15
N MET A 30 7.00 27.81 -17.36
CA MET A 30 7.10 27.16 -18.68
C MET A 30 5.92 27.45 -19.62
N ARG A 31 4.81 28.03 -19.12
CA ARG A 31 3.71 28.51 -19.99
C ARG A 31 4.07 29.79 -20.74
N GLU A 32 4.97 30.58 -20.18
CA GLU A 32 5.33 31.92 -20.69
C GLU A 32 6.75 31.98 -21.26
N HIS A 33 7.59 30.98 -20.94
CA HIS A 33 9.01 30.96 -21.28
C HIS A 33 9.41 29.66 -22.00
N SER A 34 10.45 29.73 -22.83
CA SER A 34 10.99 28.55 -23.49
C SER A 34 11.89 27.73 -22.55
N ALA A 35 12.10 26.44 -22.88
CA ALA A 35 13.06 25.59 -22.17
C ALA A 35 14.48 26.19 -22.20
N GLU A 36 14.85 26.88 -23.28
CA GLU A 36 16.13 27.57 -23.38
C GLU A 36 16.27 28.70 -22.35
N GLN A 37 15.20 29.48 -22.14
CA GLN A 37 15.16 30.52 -21.11
C GLN A 37 15.23 29.92 -19.71
N ALA A 38 14.44 28.87 -19.45
CA ALA A 38 14.46 28.17 -18.17
C ALA A 38 15.85 27.65 -17.82
N VAL A 39 16.57 27.05 -18.77
CA VAL A 39 17.95 26.59 -18.56
C VAL A 39 18.89 27.73 -18.23
N ARG A 40 18.69 28.94 -18.74
CA ARG A 40 19.56 30.09 -18.40
C ARG A 40 19.25 30.63 -17.01
N GLU A 41 17.97 30.82 -16.71
CA GLU A 41 17.51 31.58 -15.54
C GLU A 41 17.33 30.71 -14.30
N VAL A 42 16.65 29.56 -14.43
CA VAL A 42 16.32 28.67 -13.31
C VAL A 42 17.50 27.75 -13.02
N ASP A 43 17.87 27.62 -11.74
CA ASP A 43 18.96 26.76 -11.31
C ASP A 43 18.44 25.45 -10.71
N VAL A 44 17.37 25.49 -9.92
CA VAL A 44 16.81 24.31 -9.24
C VAL A 44 15.29 24.34 -9.23
N VAL A 45 14.68 23.18 -9.49
CA VAL A 45 13.25 22.94 -9.25
C VAL A 45 13.08 21.98 -8.08
N THR A 46 12.29 22.36 -7.08
CA THR A 46 12.05 21.57 -5.88
C THR A 46 10.73 20.84 -5.97
N THR A 47 10.76 19.56 -5.61
CA THR A 47 9.62 18.65 -5.66
C THR A 47 9.26 18.16 -4.25
N GLY A 48 8.07 17.60 -4.09
CA GLY A 48 7.58 17.13 -2.81
C GLY A 48 6.49 16.07 -2.94
N THR A 49 6.52 15.08 -2.06
CA THR A 49 5.44 14.10 -1.91
C THR A 49 5.25 13.76 -0.45
N PHE A 50 3.99 13.55 -0.05
CA PHE A 50 3.62 13.06 1.27
C PHE A 50 2.47 12.07 1.10
N GLY A 51 2.80 10.79 1.11
CA GLY A 51 1.85 9.71 0.86
C GLY A 51 2.13 8.51 1.74
N ALA A 52 1.21 7.55 1.72
CA ALA A 52 1.40 6.28 2.41
C ALA A 52 2.56 5.50 1.76
N MET A 53 3.60 5.22 2.54
CA MET A 53 4.83 4.56 2.13
C MET A 53 5.09 3.37 3.06
N CYS A 54 4.26 2.34 2.93
CA CYS A 54 4.35 1.10 3.71
C CYS A 54 5.71 0.39 3.57
N SER A 55 6.40 0.56 2.44
CA SER A 55 7.76 0.07 2.20
C SER A 55 8.82 0.98 2.84
N SER A 56 8.70 1.17 4.16
CA SER A 56 9.60 1.97 4.99
C SER A 56 9.92 1.26 6.31
N GLY A 57 11.03 1.61 6.94
CA GLY A 57 11.42 1.05 8.22
C GLY A 57 12.73 1.64 8.74
N VAL A 58 13.15 1.21 9.93
CA VAL A 58 14.31 1.78 10.63
C VAL A 58 15.26 0.70 11.13
N PHE A 59 16.56 0.90 10.96
CA PHE A 59 17.60 0.18 11.69
C PHE A 59 17.88 0.94 12.99
N LEU A 60 17.82 0.22 14.10
CA LEU A 60 18.05 0.75 15.44
C LEU A 60 19.22 0.00 16.07
N ASN A 61 20.15 0.75 16.67
CA ASN A 61 21.20 0.20 17.52
C ASN A 61 20.98 0.69 18.96
N PHE A 62 20.71 -0.24 19.86
CA PHE A 62 20.33 0.05 21.25
C PHE A 62 21.54 0.22 22.19
N GLY A 63 22.74 -0.15 21.75
CA GLY A 63 23.89 -0.29 22.65
C GLY A 63 23.77 -1.49 23.59
N HIS A 64 24.89 -1.86 24.22
CA HIS A 64 24.89 -2.96 25.17
C HIS A 64 24.44 -2.49 26.57
N PRO A 65 23.53 -3.23 27.22
CA PRO A 65 23.36 -3.12 28.66
C PRO A 65 24.54 -3.78 29.38
N ASP A 66 24.62 -3.59 30.70
CA ASP A 66 25.53 -4.35 31.57
C ASP A 66 24.70 -5.28 32.48
N PRO A 67 24.94 -6.60 32.48
CA PRO A 67 25.81 -7.35 31.58
C PRO A 67 25.30 -7.38 30.12
N PRO A 68 26.18 -7.63 29.12
CA PRO A 68 25.82 -7.52 27.71
C PRO A 68 24.83 -8.61 27.27
N ILE A 69 24.01 -8.26 26.27
CA ILE A 69 22.97 -9.11 25.68
C ILE A 69 23.21 -9.30 24.18
N ARG A 70 22.84 -10.47 23.67
CA ARG A 70 22.66 -10.73 22.23
C ARG A 70 21.17 -10.89 21.98
N MET A 71 20.52 -9.82 21.55
CA MET A 71 19.09 -9.76 21.33
C MET A 71 18.67 -10.71 20.19
N GLN A 72 17.89 -11.73 20.53
CA GLN A 72 17.34 -12.71 19.60
C GLN A 72 15.88 -12.43 19.27
N ARG A 73 15.12 -11.85 20.21
CA ARG A 73 13.80 -11.26 19.94
C ARG A 73 13.75 -9.89 20.59
N VAL A 74 13.15 -8.93 19.91
CA VAL A 74 13.03 -7.54 20.37
C VAL A 74 11.62 -7.08 20.09
N TYR A 75 11.02 -6.41 21.07
CA TYR A 75 9.70 -5.80 20.98
C TYR A 75 9.80 -4.35 21.44
N LEU A 76 9.13 -3.47 20.69
CA LEU A 76 9.06 -2.04 20.94
C LEU A 76 7.58 -1.65 21.08
N ASN A 77 7.11 -1.36 22.29
CA ASN A 77 5.68 -1.23 22.60
C ASN A 77 4.86 -2.42 22.03
N ASP A 78 5.32 -3.64 22.32
CA ASP A 78 4.74 -4.90 21.82
C ASP A 78 4.75 -5.06 20.28
N VAL A 79 5.53 -4.26 19.55
CA VAL A 79 5.77 -4.42 18.12
C VAL A 79 7.09 -5.14 17.89
N GLU A 80 7.07 -6.34 17.31
CA GLU A 80 8.27 -7.13 17.04
C GLU A 80 9.22 -6.41 16.07
N ALA A 81 10.47 -6.18 16.47
CA ALA A 81 11.53 -5.72 15.60
C ALA A 81 12.39 -6.91 15.16
N TYR A 82 12.73 -6.98 13.87
CA TYR A 82 13.49 -8.07 13.28
C TYR A 82 14.97 -8.00 13.71
N THR A 83 15.42 -9.02 14.44
CA THR A 83 16.76 -9.12 15.03
C THR A 83 17.71 -9.94 14.14
N SER A 84 18.75 -10.53 14.73
CA SER A 84 19.72 -11.43 14.07
C SER A 84 20.62 -10.75 13.03
N LEU A 85 20.69 -9.42 13.07
CA LEU A 85 21.64 -8.60 12.30
C LEU A 85 23.00 -8.56 13.01
N ALA A 86 22.97 -8.21 14.30
CA ALA A 86 24.11 -8.20 15.22
C ALA A 86 23.57 -8.31 16.66
N ALA A 87 24.40 -8.03 17.68
CA ALA A 87 24.04 -8.33 19.07
C ALA A 87 22.95 -7.41 19.65
N VAL A 88 22.91 -6.14 19.25
CA VAL A 88 21.98 -5.12 19.80
C VAL A 88 21.37 -4.26 18.68
N ASP A 89 21.21 -4.88 17.51
CA ASP A 89 20.71 -4.26 16.29
C ASP A 89 19.39 -4.92 15.89
N ALA A 90 18.40 -4.11 15.55
CA ALA A 90 17.13 -4.57 15.03
C ALA A 90 16.65 -3.70 13.87
N TYR A 91 15.87 -4.29 12.97
CA TYR A 91 15.13 -3.59 11.94
C TYR A 91 13.64 -3.59 12.29
N LEU A 92 13.02 -2.42 12.34
CA LEU A 92 11.58 -2.29 12.56
C LEU A 92 10.90 -1.87 11.25
N GLY A 93 10.03 -2.73 10.72
CA GLY A 93 9.23 -2.44 9.53
C GLY A 93 7.99 -1.62 9.87
N ALA A 94 7.65 -0.63 9.05
CA ALA A 94 6.52 0.28 9.32
C ALA A 94 5.15 -0.42 9.40
N THR A 95 4.98 -1.56 8.72
CA THR A 95 3.71 -2.31 8.69
C THR A 95 3.60 -3.39 9.76
N GLN A 96 4.62 -3.58 10.60
CA GLN A 96 4.55 -4.56 11.67
C GLN A 96 3.45 -4.14 12.65
N VAL A 97 2.56 -5.07 13.00
CA VAL A 97 1.44 -4.80 13.92
C VAL A 97 1.89 -5.14 15.35
N SER A 98 1.41 -4.37 16.33
CA SER A 98 1.58 -4.72 17.74
C SER A 98 0.85 -6.04 18.05
N GLU A 99 1.45 -6.86 18.93
CA GLU A 99 0.82 -8.09 19.41
C GLU A 99 -0.37 -7.83 20.34
N SER A 100 -0.43 -6.65 20.96
CA SER A 100 -1.47 -6.26 21.93
C SER A 100 -2.54 -5.32 21.37
N ASP A 101 -2.24 -4.56 20.31
CA ASP A 101 -3.15 -3.56 19.74
C ASP A 101 -3.08 -3.52 18.20
N GLU A 102 -4.14 -3.96 17.52
CA GLU A 102 -4.23 -3.98 16.05
C GLU A 102 -4.24 -2.58 15.40
N SER A 103 -4.45 -1.52 16.20
CA SER A 103 -4.43 -0.12 15.74
C SER A 103 -3.05 0.54 15.84
N TYR A 104 -2.09 -0.12 16.51
CA TYR A 104 -0.73 0.35 16.72
C TYR A 104 0.29 -0.57 16.03
N GLY A 105 1.46 -0.05 15.69
CA GLY A 105 2.47 -0.83 14.96
C GLY A 105 3.74 -0.05 14.64
N GLY A 106 4.58 -0.59 13.77
CA GLY A 106 5.93 -0.10 13.53
C GLY A 106 5.97 1.36 13.06
N GLY A 107 5.03 1.78 12.21
CA GLY A 107 4.91 3.18 11.80
C GLY A 107 4.61 4.13 12.97
N HIS A 108 3.84 3.67 13.97
CA HIS A 108 3.53 4.44 15.17
C HIS A 108 4.71 4.49 16.13
N VAL A 109 5.43 3.37 16.33
CA VAL A 109 6.69 3.37 17.12
C VAL A 109 7.71 4.35 16.51
N ILE A 110 7.83 4.37 15.18
CA ILE A 110 8.72 5.29 14.47
C ILE A 110 8.30 6.76 14.70
N GLU A 111 7.01 7.07 14.58
CA GLU A 111 6.47 8.40 14.89
C GLU A 111 6.70 8.79 16.35
N ASP A 112 6.50 7.85 17.29
CA ASP A 112 6.68 8.05 18.72
C ASP A 112 8.14 8.38 19.06
N LEU A 113 9.09 7.64 18.51
CA LEU A 113 10.53 7.92 18.65
C LEU A 113 10.88 9.32 18.14
N ILE A 114 10.43 9.67 16.93
CA ILE A 114 10.69 11.01 16.35
C ILE A 114 10.05 12.12 17.21
N ALA A 115 8.90 11.85 17.82
CA ALA A 115 8.23 12.78 18.72
C ALA A 115 8.87 12.87 20.11
N GLY A 116 9.98 12.15 20.35
CA GLY A 116 10.69 12.13 21.63
C GLY A 116 9.98 11.36 22.73
N ARG A 117 9.03 10.48 22.40
CA ARG A 117 8.35 9.61 23.37
C ARG A 117 9.28 8.45 23.75
N GLU A 118 9.18 8.01 25.01
CA GLU A 118 9.80 6.77 25.47
C GLU A 118 9.03 5.56 24.94
N ILE A 119 9.77 4.53 24.53
CA ILE A 119 9.26 3.26 24.02
C ILE A 119 9.67 2.15 24.98
N ASP A 120 8.73 1.27 25.35
CA ASP A 120 9.03 0.05 26.09
C ASP A 120 9.81 -0.90 25.17
N LEU A 121 11.03 -1.26 25.60
CA LEU A 121 11.90 -2.21 24.94
C LEU A 121 11.94 -3.50 25.76
N HIS A 122 11.45 -4.58 25.17
CA HIS A 122 11.63 -5.93 25.66
C HIS A 122 12.58 -6.70 24.74
N ALA A 123 13.60 -7.35 25.29
CA ALA A 123 14.52 -8.17 24.52
C ALA A 123 14.81 -9.52 25.18
N GLU A 124 14.79 -10.58 24.37
CA GLU A 124 15.05 -11.95 24.78
C GLU A 124 16.34 -12.49 24.16
N SER A 125 17.02 -13.38 24.89
CA SER A 125 18.21 -14.09 24.44
C SER A 125 18.34 -15.44 25.14
N SER A 126 18.86 -16.44 24.43
CA SER A 126 19.29 -17.71 25.01
C SER A 126 20.48 -17.56 25.98
N GLY A 127 21.22 -16.46 25.87
CA GLY A 127 22.48 -16.21 26.57
C GLY A 127 23.66 -16.98 26.00
N THR A 128 24.87 -16.41 26.10
CA THR A 128 26.15 -17.03 25.76
C THR A 128 27.24 -16.55 26.73
N ASP A 129 28.46 -17.10 26.67
CA ASP A 129 29.57 -16.63 27.52
C ASP A 129 29.93 -15.15 27.26
N CYS A 130 29.84 -14.69 26.00
CA CYS A 130 30.08 -13.29 25.65
C CYS A 130 28.89 -12.37 25.95
N TYR A 131 27.68 -12.93 26.02
CA TYR A 131 26.42 -12.21 26.20
C TYR A 131 25.54 -12.93 27.22
N PRO A 132 25.87 -12.87 28.52
CA PRO A 132 25.24 -13.73 29.52
C PRO A 132 23.82 -13.30 29.86
N ARG A 133 23.44 -12.05 29.56
CA ARG A 133 22.09 -11.55 29.82
C ARG A 133 21.07 -12.23 28.91
N ARG A 134 19.98 -12.74 29.50
CA ARG A 134 18.93 -13.47 28.78
C ARG A 134 17.65 -12.67 28.53
N MET A 135 17.45 -11.59 29.30
CA MET A 135 16.25 -10.77 29.23
C MET A 135 16.60 -9.32 29.59
N LEU A 136 15.98 -8.37 28.90
CA LEU A 136 16.07 -6.95 29.19
C LEU A 136 14.68 -6.33 29.00
N ASP A 137 14.19 -5.70 30.05
CA ASP A 137 13.02 -4.83 30.03
C ASP A 137 13.49 -3.43 30.43
N THR A 138 13.29 -2.45 29.55
CA THR A 138 13.62 -1.05 29.83
C THR A 138 12.76 -0.13 28.98
N ARG A 139 12.89 1.17 29.19
CA ARG A 139 12.39 2.20 28.27
C ARG A 139 13.55 2.86 27.55
N VAL A 140 13.32 3.24 26.28
CA VAL A 140 14.30 3.94 25.44
C VAL A 140 13.64 5.10 24.71
N ALA A 141 14.29 6.25 24.70
CA ALA A 141 13.97 7.37 23.82
C ALA A 141 14.90 7.34 22.60
N ILE A 142 14.59 8.15 21.57
CA ILE A 142 15.40 8.21 20.35
C ILE A 142 16.85 8.65 20.62
N ASP A 143 17.07 9.47 21.66
CA ASP A 143 18.39 9.96 22.02
C ASP A 143 19.28 8.89 22.68
N ASP A 144 18.68 7.87 23.32
CA ASP A 144 19.40 6.74 23.92
C ASP A 144 20.00 5.79 22.87
N LEU A 145 19.46 5.80 21.65
CA LEU A 145 19.91 4.92 20.57
C LEU A 145 21.24 5.40 19.99
N ASN A 146 22.22 4.51 19.76
CA ASN A 146 23.46 4.90 19.10
C ASN A 146 23.22 5.34 17.65
N GLN A 147 22.38 4.57 16.95
CA GLN A 147 21.96 4.85 15.58
C GLN A 147 20.46 4.58 15.45
N ALA A 148 19.80 5.48 14.73
CA ALA A 148 18.42 5.30 14.27
C ALA A 148 18.38 5.73 12.80
N VAL A 149 18.43 4.76 11.89
CA VAL A 149 18.58 5.00 10.44
C VAL A 149 17.29 4.58 9.75
N MET A 150 16.57 5.53 9.17
CA MET A 150 15.46 5.21 8.28
C MET A 150 16.03 4.65 6.97
N LEU A 151 15.64 3.42 6.63
CA LEU A 151 16.00 2.79 5.37
C LEU A 151 14.75 2.23 4.70
N ASN A 152 14.40 2.85 3.56
CA ASN A 152 13.17 2.55 2.86
C ASN A 152 13.51 1.84 1.54
N PRO A 153 13.16 0.56 1.38
CA PRO A 153 13.49 -0.19 0.17
C PRO A 153 12.79 0.35 -1.09
N ARG A 154 11.73 1.14 -0.94
CA ARG A 154 10.96 1.69 -2.05
C ARG A 154 10.05 2.84 -1.61
N ASN A 155 10.27 4.03 -2.12
CA ASN A 155 9.45 5.22 -1.94
C ASN A 155 9.31 5.99 -3.28
N ALA A 156 8.50 7.06 -3.27
CA ALA A 156 8.31 8.02 -4.36
C ALA A 156 8.20 7.36 -5.74
N TYR A 157 7.00 6.91 -6.11
CA TYR A 157 6.77 6.25 -7.40
C TYR A 157 6.68 7.24 -8.56
N GLN A 158 7.05 6.78 -9.75
CA GLN A 158 6.91 7.50 -11.01
C GLN A 158 5.44 7.80 -11.35
N ARG A 159 4.60 6.77 -11.25
CA ARG A 159 3.14 6.90 -11.15
C ARG A 159 2.62 5.86 -10.16
N TYR A 160 1.41 6.10 -9.68
CA TYR A 160 0.68 5.14 -8.87
C TYR A 160 -0.75 5.02 -9.40
N ALA A 161 -1.28 3.80 -9.40
CA ALA A 161 -2.62 3.53 -9.90
C ALA A 161 -3.69 4.20 -9.04
N ALA A 162 -4.78 4.61 -9.68
CA ALA A 162 -6.04 4.88 -9.00
C ALA A 162 -6.82 3.57 -8.85
N ALA A 163 -7.74 3.53 -7.89
CA ALA A 163 -8.45 2.32 -7.52
C ALA A 163 -9.95 2.56 -7.42
N THR A 164 -10.73 1.63 -7.95
CA THR A 164 -12.18 1.53 -7.79
C THR A 164 -12.60 0.08 -7.59
N ASN A 165 -13.90 -0.17 -7.47
CA ASN A 165 -14.44 -1.48 -7.14
C ASN A 165 -15.79 -1.71 -7.84
N SER A 166 -15.82 -2.59 -8.84
CA SER A 166 -17.04 -2.98 -9.55
C SER A 166 -17.95 -3.93 -8.77
N ALA A 167 -17.44 -4.59 -7.73
CA ALA A 167 -18.17 -5.63 -7.01
C ALA A 167 -19.31 -5.02 -6.16
N ARG A 168 -20.29 -5.86 -5.80
CA ARG A 168 -21.44 -5.47 -4.97
C ARG A 168 -21.16 -5.39 -3.46
N ARG A 169 -19.89 -5.45 -3.06
CA ARG A 169 -19.47 -5.37 -1.65
C ARG A 169 -18.36 -4.36 -1.48
N VAL A 170 -18.20 -3.82 -0.27
CA VAL A 170 -17.11 -2.90 0.09
C VAL A 170 -15.78 -3.67 0.11
N PHE A 171 -14.73 -3.07 -0.43
CA PHE A 171 -13.35 -3.55 -0.32
C PHE A 171 -12.53 -2.63 0.59
N TYR A 172 -11.76 -3.21 1.49
CA TYR A 172 -10.84 -2.51 2.38
C TYR A 172 -9.42 -2.84 1.93
N THR A 173 -8.70 -1.84 1.41
CA THR A 173 -7.42 -2.05 0.73
C THR A 173 -6.36 -1.04 1.18
N TYR A 174 -5.11 -1.18 0.74
CA TYR A 174 -4.10 -0.12 0.89
C TYR A 174 -4.44 1.15 0.10
N MET A 175 -5.41 1.07 -0.84
CA MET A 175 -5.96 2.24 -1.50
C MET A 175 -7.12 2.87 -0.71
N GLY A 176 -7.35 2.43 0.52
CA GLY A 176 -8.47 2.88 1.34
C GLY A 176 -9.74 2.04 1.11
N THR A 177 -10.87 2.61 1.54
CA THR A 177 -12.18 1.94 1.41
C THR A 177 -12.77 2.21 0.03
N LEU A 178 -12.98 1.14 -0.74
CA LEU A 178 -13.57 1.18 -2.07
C LEU A 178 -15.03 0.72 -1.98
N LEU A 179 -15.94 1.62 -2.33
CA LEU A 179 -17.37 1.43 -2.27
C LEU A 179 -17.85 0.51 -3.41
N PRO A 180 -18.96 -0.22 -3.22
CA PRO A 180 -19.51 -1.10 -4.25
C PRO A 180 -19.86 -0.36 -5.54
N GLU A 181 -19.90 -1.10 -6.65
CA GLU A 181 -20.48 -0.66 -7.93
C GLU A 181 -19.92 0.70 -8.42
N PHE A 182 -18.60 0.85 -8.35
CA PHE A 182 -17.85 2.07 -8.70
C PHE A 182 -18.23 3.29 -7.86
N GLY A 183 -18.64 3.09 -6.60
CA GLY A 183 -19.12 4.18 -5.74
C GLY A 183 -18.09 5.26 -5.41
N ASN A 184 -16.79 4.98 -5.59
CA ASN A 184 -15.71 5.98 -5.49
C ASN A 184 -14.45 5.56 -6.26
N VAL A 185 -13.56 6.52 -6.44
CA VAL A 185 -12.18 6.33 -6.88
C VAL A 185 -11.24 6.90 -5.83
N THR A 186 -10.22 6.15 -5.45
CA THR A 186 -9.14 6.63 -4.58
C THR A 186 -7.83 6.60 -5.34
N TYR A 187 -6.98 7.59 -5.15
CA TYR A 187 -5.68 7.66 -5.83
C TYR A 187 -4.57 8.13 -4.88
N SER A 188 -3.32 7.89 -5.24
CA SER A 188 -2.15 8.33 -4.49
C SER A 188 -1.18 9.05 -5.41
N GLY A 189 -0.34 9.93 -4.87
CA GLY A 189 0.59 10.77 -5.61
C GLY A 189 0.32 12.26 -5.42
N SER A 190 1.35 13.06 -5.68
CA SER A 190 1.33 14.52 -5.55
C SER A 190 1.33 15.25 -6.91
N GLY A 191 1.00 14.53 -8.00
CA GLY A 191 0.87 15.11 -9.34
C GLY A 191 2.11 15.88 -9.77
N VAL A 192 1.94 17.13 -10.17
CA VAL A 192 2.99 18.09 -10.55
C VAL A 192 4.13 18.19 -9.54
N LEU A 193 3.87 17.99 -8.24
CA LEU A 193 4.92 18.04 -7.21
C LEU A 193 5.70 16.73 -7.09
N SER A 194 5.28 15.63 -7.74
CA SER A 194 5.92 14.32 -7.62
C SER A 194 7.37 14.36 -8.14
N PRO A 195 8.35 13.91 -7.33
CA PRO A 195 9.77 13.93 -7.72
C PRO A 195 10.08 13.28 -9.07
N ILE A 196 9.61 12.05 -9.29
CA ILE A 196 9.95 11.32 -10.51
C ILE A 196 9.15 11.82 -11.71
N SER A 197 7.95 12.40 -11.53
CA SER A 197 7.23 13.03 -12.65
C SER A 197 8.04 14.20 -13.25
N ASN A 198 8.86 14.86 -12.44
CA ASN A 198 9.77 15.95 -12.86
C ASN A 198 11.14 15.47 -13.36
N ASP A 199 11.47 14.18 -13.19
CA ASP A 199 12.67 13.55 -13.77
C ASP A 199 12.38 12.08 -14.16
N PRO A 200 11.49 11.85 -15.16
CA PRO A 200 10.91 10.53 -15.44
C PRO A 200 11.92 9.53 -16.02
N ASN A 201 13.09 10.00 -16.45
CA ASN A 201 14.18 9.19 -17.00
C ASN A 201 15.42 9.19 -16.09
N PHE A 202 15.28 9.59 -14.83
CA PHE A 202 16.38 9.56 -13.85
C PHE A 202 17.66 10.26 -14.35
N ARG A 203 17.50 11.42 -15.01
CA ARG A 203 18.62 12.19 -15.57
C ARG A 203 19.47 12.83 -14.47
N THR A 204 18.83 13.17 -13.35
CA THR A 204 19.42 13.86 -12.20
C THR A 204 19.27 13.06 -10.91
N ILE A 205 18.20 12.26 -10.79
CA ILE A 205 17.97 11.37 -9.64
C ILE A 205 18.76 10.07 -9.81
N GLY A 206 19.62 9.75 -8.85
CA GLY A 206 20.47 8.57 -8.86
C GLY A 206 21.05 8.24 -7.48
N ILE A 207 21.93 7.23 -7.44
CA ILE A 207 22.62 6.85 -6.20
C ILE A 207 23.46 8.04 -5.74
N GLY A 208 23.26 8.46 -4.50
CA GLY A 208 23.95 9.60 -3.88
C GLY A 208 23.22 10.94 -4.03
N THR A 209 22.08 11.01 -4.73
CA THR A 209 21.27 12.24 -4.80
C THR A 209 20.78 12.61 -3.39
N ARG A 210 21.17 13.79 -2.89
CA ARG A 210 20.69 14.37 -1.64
C ARG A 210 19.21 14.72 -1.74
N ILE A 211 18.45 14.42 -0.69
CA ILE A 211 17.00 14.64 -0.63
C ILE A 211 16.57 15.21 0.72
N PHE A 212 15.40 15.83 0.73
CA PHE A 212 14.60 15.99 1.93
C PHE A 212 13.90 14.65 2.22
N ILE A 213 14.00 14.14 3.45
CA ILE A 213 13.26 12.95 3.90
C ILE A 213 12.82 13.12 5.35
N GLY A 214 11.52 13.03 5.59
CA GLY A 214 10.95 13.06 6.93
C GLY A 214 11.25 14.34 7.73
N GLY A 215 11.59 15.47 7.10
CA GLY A 215 12.00 16.69 7.80
C GLY A 215 13.50 16.86 7.99
N GLY A 216 14.30 15.87 7.61
CA GLY A 216 15.77 15.93 7.63
C GLY A 216 16.38 15.80 6.24
N GLN A 217 17.72 15.82 6.19
CA GLN A 217 18.48 15.51 4.97
C GLN A 217 18.76 14.00 4.89
N GLY A 218 18.68 13.46 3.67
CA GLY A 218 18.98 12.06 3.38
C GLY A 218 19.45 11.87 1.94
N TYR A 219 19.42 10.62 1.47
CA TYR A 219 19.93 10.25 0.15
C TYR A 219 19.03 9.24 -0.56
N VAL A 220 19.00 9.31 -1.88
CA VAL A 220 18.68 8.16 -2.73
C VAL A 220 19.90 7.25 -2.75
N ILE A 221 19.71 5.98 -2.40
CA ILE A 221 20.81 4.99 -2.33
C ILE A 221 20.66 3.86 -3.34
N GLY A 222 19.62 3.91 -4.18
CA GLY A 222 19.33 2.90 -5.19
C GLY A 222 17.94 3.10 -5.78
N ASN A 223 17.59 2.25 -6.73
CA ASN A 223 16.26 2.20 -7.34
C ASN A 223 15.25 1.45 -6.45
N GLY A 224 15.73 0.54 -5.60
CA GLY A 224 14.91 -0.19 -4.65
C GLY A 224 14.20 -1.43 -5.22
N THR A 225 13.41 -2.07 -4.37
CA THR A 225 12.62 -3.25 -4.75
C THR A 225 11.45 -2.85 -5.65
N GLN A 226 11.00 -3.77 -6.52
CA GLN A 226 9.85 -3.56 -7.42
C GLN A 226 9.97 -2.34 -8.36
N HIS A 227 11.18 -1.90 -8.66
CA HIS A 227 11.43 -0.85 -9.64
C HIS A 227 11.11 -1.35 -11.06
N ASP A 228 10.11 -0.75 -11.70
CA ASP A 228 9.57 -1.22 -12.98
C ASP A 228 9.32 -0.04 -13.96
N PRO A 229 10.40 0.62 -14.44
CA PRO A 229 10.28 1.82 -15.28
C PRO A 229 9.68 1.53 -16.66
N ASP A 230 9.78 0.30 -17.19
CA ASP A 230 9.15 -0.05 -18.48
C ASP A 230 7.61 0.06 -18.41
N ASN A 231 7.03 -0.14 -17.22
CA ASN A 231 5.60 0.07 -16.95
C ASN A 231 5.31 1.40 -16.23
N GLY A 232 6.27 2.31 -16.15
CA GLY A 232 6.12 3.60 -15.44
C GLY A 232 6.02 3.47 -13.92
N PHE A 233 6.45 2.35 -13.33
CA PHE A 233 6.48 2.15 -11.88
C PHE A 233 7.93 2.22 -11.35
N GLY A 234 8.70 3.19 -11.83
CA GLY A 234 9.98 3.56 -11.23
C GLY A 234 9.83 4.01 -9.77
N THR A 235 10.87 3.80 -8.97
CA THR A 235 10.89 3.96 -7.51
C THR A 235 12.26 4.41 -7.01
N LEU A 236 12.32 4.95 -5.78
CA LEU A 236 13.56 5.34 -5.11
C LEU A 236 13.76 4.52 -3.82
N MET A 237 14.95 3.96 -3.62
CA MET A 237 15.41 3.49 -2.31
C MET A 237 16.04 4.68 -1.58
N THR A 238 15.58 4.96 -0.37
CA THR A 238 15.99 6.16 0.38
C THR A 238 16.54 5.82 1.76
N CYS A 239 17.41 6.69 2.25
CA CYS A 239 18.03 6.58 3.57
C CYS A 239 18.14 7.94 4.23
N GLY A 240 17.96 8.00 5.56
CA GLY A 240 18.11 9.22 6.35
C GLY A 240 18.33 8.92 7.84
N ASN A 241 18.86 9.90 8.56
CA ASN A 241 19.00 9.80 10.01
C ASN A 241 17.67 10.14 10.69
N LEU A 242 17.05 9.16 11.36
CA LEU A 242 15.77 9.31 12.03
C LEU A 242 15.80 10.40 13.11
N LYS A 243 16.95 10.59 13.77
CA LYS A 243 17.15 11.61 14.81
C LYS A 243 16.99 13.05 14.31
N ASN A 244 17.12 13.26 13.00
CA ASN A 244 17.00 14.57 12.36
C ASN A 244 15.62 14.77 11.70
N MET A 245 14.69 13.85 11.91
CA MET A 245 13.36 13.88 11.31
C MET A 245 12.34 14.56 12.23
N SER A 246 11.16 14.85 11.68
CA SER A 246 10.05 15.48 12.38
C SER A 246 8.78 14.66 12.20
N ALA A 247 8.02 14.52 13.30
CA ALA A 247 6.70 13.91 13.29
C ALA A 247 5.68 14.75 12.47
N ARG A 248 6.06 15.90 11.93
CA ARG A 248 5.28 16.60 10.90
C ARG A 248 5.28 15.84 9.56
N TYR A 249 6.41 15.22 9.22
CA TYR A 249 6.67 14.61 7.91
C TYR A 249 6.82 13.10 7.97
N VAL A 250 6.66 12.49 9.15
CA VAL A 250 6.58 11.03 9.34
C VAL A 250 5.43 10.74 10.29
N ARG A 251 4.41 10.01 9.84
CA ARG A 251 3.21 9.67 10.64
C ARG A 251 2.87 8.20 10.54
N GLY A 252 2.66 7.53 11.65
CA GLY A 252 1.98 6.25 11.69
C GLY A 252 0.56 6.39 11.14
N ALA A 253 0.07 5.34 10.48
CA ALA A 253 -1.27 5.31 9.93
C ALA A 253 -1.92 3.95 10.11
N LEU A 254 -3.24 3.96 10.27
CA LEU A 254 -4.09 2.78 10.25
C LEU A 254 -5.08 2.90 9.10
N PHE A 255 -5.03 1.96 8.17
CA PHE A 255 -6.00 1.84 7.09
C PHE A 255 -7.10 0.89 7.58
N HIS A 256 -8.32 1.39 7.71
CA HIS A 256 -9.43 0.66 8.30
C HIS A 256 -9.62 -0.72 7.63
N LYS A 257 -9.53 -1.79 8.44
CA LYS A 257 -9.62 -3.21 8.03
C LYS A 257 -8.59 -3.67 6.99
N TYR A 258 -7.55 -2.86 6.73
CA TYR A 258 -6.40 -3.25 5.91
C TYR A 258 -5.17 -3.48 6.78
N GLY A 259 -4.81 -2.51 7.64
CA GLY A 259 -3.70 -2.65 8.59
C GLY A 259 -2.86 -1.39 8.75
N ILE A 260 -1.73 -1.56 9.44
CA ILE A 260 -0.77 -0.51 9.78
C ILE A 260 0.05 -0.11 8.56
N SER A 261 0.32 1.20 8.44
CA SER A 261 1.18 1.81 7.44
C SER A 261 1.86 3.04 8.04
N MET A 262 2.59 3.79 7.21
CA MET A 262 3.24 5.04 7.60
C MET A 262 3.24 6.02 6.42
N TYR A 263 3.04 7.29 6.70
CA TYR A 263 3.26 8.39 5.77
C TYR A 263 4.66 8.94 5.93
N VAL A 264 5.34 9.18 4.81
CA VAL A 264 6.69 9.77 4.78
C VAL A 264 6.71 10.91 3.76
N GLY A 265 7.27 12.05 4.18
CA GLY A 265 7.54 13.18 3.32
C GLY A 265 8.88 13.04 2.61
N ILE A 266 8.90 13.20 1.29
CA ILE A 266 10.13 13.18 0.47
C ILE A 266 10.11 14.37 -0.47
N GLY A 267 11.23 15.10 -0.54
CA GLY A 267 11.45 16.14 -1.53
C GLY A 267 12.77 15.94 -2.24
N VAL A 268 12.78 16.13 -3.56
CA VAL A 268 13.98 15.95 -4.38
C VAL A 268 14.24 17.23 -5.18
N PRO A 269 15.45 17.80 -5.09
CA PRO A 269 15.81 18.93 -5.94
C PRO A 269 16.25 18.45 -7.32
N ILE A 270 15.66 19.04 -8.36
CA ILE A 270 15.95 18.77 -9.77
C ILE A 270 16.81 19.92 -10.31
N PRO A 271 18.12 19.73 -10.50
CA PRO A 271 18.97 20.76 -11.09
C PRO A 271 18.65 20.93 -12.58
N ILE A 272 18.40 22.17 -13.02
CA ILE A 272 18.08 22.45 -14.41
C ILE A 272 19.37 22.59 -15.23
N LEU A 273 19.86 21.45 -15.73
CA LEU A 273 21.16 21.38 -16.41
C LEU A 273 21.07 21.59 -17.93
N ASN A 274 19.92 21.25 -18.52
CA ASN A 274 19.66 21.30 -19.96
C ASN A 274 18.15 21.34 -20.25
N GLU A 275 17.79 21.54 -21.52
CA GLU A 275 16.42 21.74 -21.98
C GLU A 275 15.52 20.53 -21.69
N ASP A 276 16.02 19.30 -21.87
CA ASP A 276 15.26 18.08 -21.57
C ASP A 276 14.82 18.01 -20.11
N ILE A 277 15.69 18.42 -19.18
CA ILE A 277 15.37 18.46 -17.76
C ILE A 277 14.39 19.60 -17.47
N ALA A 278 14.58 20.77 -18.08
CA ALA A 278 13.65 21.89 -17.94
C ALA A 278 12.23 21.53 -18.42
N ILE A 279 12.12 20.84 -19.56
CA ILE A 279 10.85 20.35 -20.10
C ILE A 279 10.20 19.36 -19.14
N ALA A 280 10.97 18.38 -18.64
CA ALA A 280 10.45 17.38 -17.71
C ALA A 280 9.98 18.01 -16.38
N ALA A 281 10.73 18.98 -15.85
CA ALA A 281 10.38 19.69 -14.62
C ALA A 281 9.22 20.70 -14.80
N GLY A 282 8.84 21.00 -16.05
CA GLY A 282 7.70 21.84 -16.39
C GLY A 282 6.37 21.11 -16.57
N VAL A 283 6.33 19.80 -16.30
CA VAL A 283 5.14 18.96 -16.49
C VAL A 283 3.94 19.47 -15.70
N SER A 284 2.75 19.41 -16.28
CA SER A 284 1.48 19.77 -15.62
C SER A 284 0.67 18.55 -15.18
N ASP A 285 -0.27 18.73 -14.25
CA ASP A 285 -1.21 17.67 -13.85
C ASP A 285 -2.07 17.12 -15.01
N ALA A 286 -2.26 17.91 -16.07
CA ALA A 286 -2.96 17.50 -17.29
C ALA A 286 -2.13 16.53 -18.15
N GLU A 287 -0.81 16.54 -18.00
CA GLU A 287 0.12 15.68 -18.74
C GLU A 287 0.50 14.41 -17.98
N ILE A 288 0.27 14.37 -16.67
CA ILE A 288 0.56 13.20 -15.84
C ILE A 288 -0.64 12.27 -15.87
N THR A 289 -0.50 11.11 -16.51
CA THR A 289 -1.56 10.10 -16.61
C THR A 289 -1.35 8.92 -15.66
N THR A 290 -2.46 8.29 -15.28
CA THR A 290 -2.50 7.01 -14.56
C THR A 290 -3.75 6.21 -14.93
N GLU A 291 -3.83 4.99 -14.43
CA GLU A 291 -4.93 4.07 -14.70
C GLU A 291 -5.82 3.92 -13.45
N ILE A 292 -7.14 3.94 -13.66
CA ILE A 292 -8.12 3.50 -12.67
C ILE A 292 -8.24 1.97 -12.79
N LEU A 293 -7.81 1.26 -11.77
CA LEU A 293 -7.85 -0.20 -11.70
C LEU A 293 -9.06 -0.69 -10.89
N ASP A 294 -9.68 -1.78 -11.35
CA ASP A 294 -10.79 -2.41 -10.65
C ASP A 294 -10.32 -3.50 -9.66
N TYR A 295 -10.36 -3.16 -8.37
CA TYR A 295 -10.03 -4.05 -7.26
C TYR A 295 -11.17 -5.03 -6.92
N GLY A 296 -12.36 -4.84 -7.50
CA GLY A 296 -13.49 -5.76 -7.36
C GLY A 296 -13.22 -7.13 -7.98
N VAL A 297 -12.28 -7.21 -8.93
CA VAL A 297 -11.84 -8.45 -9.57
C VAL A 297 -10.66 -9.05 -8.78
N PRO A 298 -10.79 -10.26 -8.21
CA PRO A 298 -9.79 -10.86 -7.31
C PRO A 298 -8.63 -11.48 -8.09
N ARG A 299 -7.92 -10.67 -8.86
CA ARG A 299 -6.73 -11.08 -9.63
C ARG A 299 -5.57 -10.15 -9.32
N ARG A 300 -4.35 -10.68 -9.43
CA ARG A 300 -3.10 -9.89 -9.25
C ARG A 300 -3.03 -8.72 -10.22
N THR A 301 -3.38 -8.95 -11.47
CA THR A 301 -3.49 -7.90 -12.49
C THR A 301 -4.94 -7.46 -12.54
N HIS A 302 -5.23 -6.33 -11.91
CA HIS A 302 -6.54 -5.71 -11.93
C HIS A 302 -6.85 -5.18 -13.35
N PRO A 303 -8.09 -5.33 -13.83
CA PRO A 303 -8.51 -4.72 -15.08
C PRO A 303 -8.38 -3.20 -15.03
N VAL A 304 -7.91 -2.60 -16.13
CA VAL A 304 -7.95 -1.15 -16.33
C VAL A 304 -9.38 -0.78 -16.70
N VAL A 305 -10.00 0.08 -15.90
CA VAL A 305 -11.31 0.66 -16.17
C VAL A 305 -11.16 1.80 -17.18
N ARG A 306 -10.21 2.71 -16.90
CA ARG A 306 -10.00 3.94 -17.67
C ARG A 306 -8.62 4.55 -17.39
N GLU A 307 -8.02 5.20 -18.38
CA GLU A 307 -6.89 6.10 -18.21
C GLU A 307 -7.38 7.53 -17.89
N VAL A 308 -6.75 8.17 -16.91
CA VAL A 308 -7.11 9.51 -16.41
C VAL A 308 -5.87 10.36 -16.13
N THR A 309 -6.01 11.67 -16.16
CA THR A 309 -4.96 12.60 -15.74
C THR A 309 -5.01 12.90 -14.24
N TYR A 310 -3.92 13.40 -13.66
CA TYR A 310 -3.95 13.93 -12.30
C TYR A 310 -4.83 15.17 -12.18
N GLU A 311 -4.98 15.97 -13.24
CA GLU A 311 -5.90 17.11 -13.26
C GLU A 311 -7.36 16.64 -13.06
N GLU A 312 -7.78 15.60 -13.78
CA GLU A 312 -9.10 15.00 -13.60
C GLU A 312 -9.28 14.44 -12.19
N LEU A 313 -8.30 13.67 -11.69
CA LEU A 313 -8.34 13.11 -10.33
C LEU A 313 -8.40 14.21 -9.25
N ARG A 314 -7.70 15.33 -9.43
CA ARG A 314 -7.69 16.46 -8.50
C ARG A 314 -8.93 17.34 -8.58
N SER A 315 -9.67 17.29 -9.69
CA SER A 315 -10.97 17.99 -9.81
C SER A 315 -12.00 17.50 -8.77
N GLY A 316 -11.82 16.29 -8.26
CA GLY A 316 -12.68 15.65 -7.26
C GLY A 316 -13.72 14.70 -7.85
N ILE A 317 -13.85 14.62 -9.17
CA ILE A 317 -14.82 13.79 -9.88
C ILE A 317 -14.19 13.24 -11.16
N VAL A 318 -14.51 11.99 -11.52
CA VAL A 318 -14.23 11.38 -12.82
C VAL A 318 -15.49 10.73 -13.39
N ASP A 319 -15.56 10.61 -14.70
CA ASP A 319 -16.61 9.83 -15.38
C ASP A 319 -16.21 8.35 -15.49
N ILE A 320 -17.09 7.46 -15.05
CA ILE A 320 -17.02 6.01 -15.27
C ILE A 320 -18.37 5.56 -15.84
N ASP A 321 -18.37 5.09 -17.08
CA ASP A 321 -19.57 4.63 -17.81
C ASP A 321 -20.73 5.65 -17.81
N GLY A 322 -20.43 6.94 -18.00
CA GLY A 322 -21.43 8.02 -18.02
C GLY A 322 -21.96 8.41 -16.63
N LYS A 323 -21.30 7.98 -15.56
CA LYS A 323 -21.62 8.35 -14.18
C LYS A 323 -20.48 9.14 -13.56
N GLU A 324 -20.84 10.24 -12.89
CA GLU A 324 -19.91 11.01 -12.06
C GLU A 324 -19.56 10.23 -10.78
N VAL A 325 -18.29 9.89 -10.63
CA VAL A 325 -17.74 9.17 -9.49
C VAL A 325 -16.76 10.07 -8.75
N ARG A 326 -16.94 10.21 -7.43
CA ARG A 326 -16.05 11.04 -6.60
C ARG A 326 -14.67 10.42 -6.49
N THR A 327 -13.65 11.28 -6.62
CA THR A 327 -12.25 10.92 -6.39
C THR A 327 -11.80 11.38 -5.00
N SER A 328 -10.83 10.69 -4.41
CA SER A 328 -10.22 11.10 -3.14
C SER A 328 -8.72 10.76 -3.10
N PRO A 329 -7.85 11.74 -2.80
CA PRO A 329 -6.42 11.47 -2.66
C PRO A 329 -6.12 10.80 -1.32
N LEU A 330 -5.22 9.82 -1.34
CA LEU A 330 -4.59 9.22 -0.17
C LEU A 330 -3.33 9.96 0.25
N SER A 331 -2.74 10.75 -0.65
CA SER A 331 -1.58 11.60 -0.40
C SER A 331 -2.01 13.02 -0.04
N SER A 332 -1.26 13.69 0.83
CA SER A 332 -1.54 15.09 1.17
C SER A 332 -0.81 16.03 0.21
N PHE A 333 -1.55 16.62 -0.73
CA PHE A 333 -0.99 17.63 -1.63
C PHE A 333 -0.52 18.88 -0.85
N TYR A 334 -1.24 19.25 0.21
CA TYR A 334 -0.85 20.36 1.08
C TYR A 334 0.53 20.14 1.72
N LEU A 335 0.78 18.95 2.28
CA LEU A 335 2.09 18.63 2.86
C LEU A 335 3.17 18.42 1.78
N ALA A 336 2.82 17.89 0.61
CA ALA A 336 3.74 17.82 -0.52
C ALA A 336 4.23 19.22 -0.94
N ARG A 337 3.32 20.20 -0.99
CA ARG A 337 3.66 21.60 -1.27
C ARG A 337 4.49 22.22 -0.15
N GLU A 338 4.18 21.92 1.11
CA GLU A 338 4.97 22.35 2.26
C GLU A 338 6.41 21.84 2.17
N ILE A 339 6.60 20.55 1.83
CA ILE A 339 7.92 19.93 1.63
C ILE A 339 8.69 20.59 0.49
N ALA A 340 8.06 20.83 -0.67
CA ALA A 340 8.72 21.48 -1.79
C ALA A 340 9.19 22.90 -1.42
N ASN A 341 8.36 23.66 -0.70
CA ASN A 341 8.72 25.00 -0.23
C ASN A 341 9.82 24.98 0.84
N GLU A 342 9.80 24.02 1.77
CA GLU A 342 10.83 23.90 2.79
C GLU A 342 12.19 23.52 2.17
N LEU A 343 12.19 22.60 1.19
CA LEU A 343 13.39 22.29 0.41
C LEU A 343 13.87 23.49 -0.40
N LYS A 344 12.96 24.27 -1.01
CA LYS A 344 13.27 25.53 -1.70
C LYS A 344 13.96 26.51 -0.74
N ARG A 345 13.42 26.66 0.47
CA ARG A 345 13.99 27.50 1.53
C ARG A 345 15.40 27.06 1.90
N TRP A 346 15.62 25.77 2.19
CA TRP A 346 16.95 25.26 2.56
C TRP A 346 18.01 25.50 1.47
N ILE A 347 17.61 25.41 0.20
CA ILE A 347 18.51 25.66 -0.93
C ILE A 347 18.77 27.17 -1.08
N ALA A 348 17.74 28.01 -1.00
CA ALA A 348 17.88 29.46 -1.09
C ALA A 348 18.73 30.04 0.06
N ASP A 349 18.61 29.46 1.26
CA ASP A 349 19.37 29.85 2.46
C ASP A 349 20.80 29.28 2.48
N GLY A 350 21.17 28.43 1.51
CA GLY A 350 22.49 27.79 1.44
C GLY A 350 22.70 26.63 2.42
N GLU A 351 21.65 26.21 3.14
CA GLU A 351 21.65 25.08 4.10
C GLU A 351 21.66 23.72 3.40
N PHE A 352 21.27 23.69 2.13
CA PHE A 352 21.20 22.48 1.31
C PHE A 352 21.90 22.67 -0.04
N VAL A 353 22.98 21.92 -0.24
CA VAL A 353 23.68 21.83 -1.53
C VAL A 353 23.27 20.58 -2.29
N LEU A 354 23.34 20.66 -3.62
CA LEU A 354 23.03 19.56 -4.52
C LEU A 354 24.20 18.58 -4.64
N SER A 355 23.88 17.38 -5.09
CA SER A 355 24.85 16.32 -5.41
C SER A 355 24.53 15.74 -6.78
N ALA A 356 25.55 15.60 -7.63
CA ALA A 356 25.42 14.77 -8.82
C ALA A 356 25.32 13.29 -8.40
N PRO A 357 24.52 12.47 -9.10
CA PRO A 357 24.42 11.06 -8.80
C PRO A 357 25.77 10.38 -9.09
N ALA A 358 26.23 9.54 -8.17
CA ALA A 358 27.39 8.67 -8.37
C ALA A 358 27.11 7.62 -9.45
N GLU A 359 25.87 7.15 -9.52
CA GLU A 359 25.38 6.23 -10.55
C GLU A 359 23.92 6.56 -10.89
N ARG A 360 23.56 6.48 -12.17
CA ARG A 360 22.18 6.69 -12.62
C ARG A 360 21.30 5.48 -12.31
N LEU A 361 20.02 5.72 -12.01
CA LEU A 361 19.09 4.61 -11.87
C LEU A 361 18.77 3.99 -13.24
N PRO A 362 18.46 2.69 -13.30
CA PRO A 362 18.00 2.05 -14.53
C PRO A 362 16.72 2.72 -15.07
N VAL A 363 16.70 3.00 -16.37
CA VAL A 363 15.50 3.51 -17.08
C VAL A 363 14.68 2.38 -17.74
N ARG A 364 15.14 1.14 -17.60
CA ARG A 364 14.48 -0.08 -18.10
C ARG A 364 14.52 -1.16 -17.03
N GLY A 365 13.54 -2.04 -17.06
CA GLY A 365 13.39 -3.11 -16.10
C GLY A 365 11.93 -3.40 -15.82
N THR A 366 11.63 -4.68 -15.61
CA THR A 366 10.30 -5.17 -15.23
C THR A 366 10.39 -6.09 -14.03
N THR A 367 9.30 -6.13 -13.27
CA THR A 367 9.17 -7.00 -12.11
C THR A 367 8.50 -8.31 -12.48
N LYS A 368 9.10 -9.43 -12.07
CA LYS A 368 8.54 -10.75 -12.33
C LYS A 368 7.51 -11.12 -11.26
N PRO A 369 6.39 -11.78 -11.62
CA PRO A 369 5.58 -12.48 -10.64
C PRO A 369 6.42 -13.47 -9.84
N MET A 370 5.95 -13.78 -8.63
CA MET A 370 6.42 -14.96 -7.90
C MET A 370 6.19 -16.21 -8.75
N ARG A 371 7.21 -17.06 -8.84
CA ARG A 371 7.07 -18.38 -9.47
C ARG A 371 6.23 -19.25 -8.55
N GLU A 372 5.00 -19.55 -8.95
CA GLU A 372 4.16 -20.53 -8.29
C GLU A 372 4.42 -21.92 -8.87
N VAL A 373 4.62 -22.91 -8.00
CA VAL A 373 4.93 -24.31 -8.39
C VAL A 373 3.67 -25.19 -8.31
N ARG A 374 2.59 -24.67 -7.73
CA ARG A 374 1.27 -25.29 -7.69
C ARG A 374 0.25 -24.23 -8.07
N GLU A 375 -0.57 -24.51 -9.07
CA GLU A 375 -1.73 -23.67 -9.36
C GLU A 375 -2.68 -23.74 -8.16
N GLN A 376 -3.10 -22.58 -7.65
CA GLN A 376 -4.14 -22.54 -6.64
C GLN A 376 -5.46 -22.92 -7.29
N LEU A 377 -6.07 -24.00 -6.81
CA LEU A 377 -7.38 -24.45 -7.29
C LEU A 377 -8.43 -23.39 -6.96
N LEU A 378 -9.22 -23.02 -7.97
CA LEU A 378 -10.43 -22.25 -7.79
C LEU A 378 -11.56 -23.17 -7.34
N VAL A 379 -12.61 -22.57 -6.77
CA VAL A 379 -13.85 -23.27 -6.43
C VAL A 379 -14.43 -23.96 -7.65
N GLN A 380 -14.42 -23.32 -8.82
CA GLN A 380 -14.90 -23.95 -10.06
C GLN A 380 -14.11 -25.20 -10.46
N ASP A 381 -12.84 -25.31 -10.06
CA ASP A 381 -11.99 -26.46 -10.40
C ASP A 381 -12.29 -27.67 -9.50
N ALA A 382 -12.99 -27.47 -8.38
CA ALA A 382 -13.31 -28.51 -7.40
C ALA A 382 -14.83 -28.70 -7.16
N MET A 383 -15.67 -27.75 -7.57
CA MET A 383 -17.11 -27.79 -7.31
C MET A 383 -17.82 -28.86 -8.14
N SER A 384 -18.93 -29.36 -7.61
CA SER A 384 -19.90 -30.15 -8.38
C SER A 384 -20.89 -29.23 -9.10
N GLU A 385 -20.96 -29.30 -10.44
CA GLU A 385 -21.83 -28.44 -11.27
C GLU A 385 -23.32 -28.89 -11.29
N CYS A 386 -23.57 -30.19 -11.13
CA CYS A 386 -24.92 -30.78 -11.18
C CYS A 386 -25.60 -30.79 -9.81
N VAL A 387 -25.84 -29.61 -9.24
CA VAL A 387 -26.44 -29.48 -7.90
C VAL A 387 -27.94 -29.71 -7.94
N ARG A 388 -28.42 -30.67 -7.15
CA ARG A 388 -29.84 -30.82 -6.88
C ARG A 388 -30.32 -29.73 -5.93
N THR A 389 -31.40 -29.06 -6.31
CA THR A 389 -32.03 -28.00 -5.51
C THR A 389 -33.50 -28.34 -5.23
N ILE A 390 -34.12 -27.60 -4.31
CA ILE A 390 -35.53 -27.79 -3.93
C ILE A 390 -36.23 -26.44 -3.76
N HIS A 391 -37.51 -26.34 -4.12
CA HIS A 391 -38.29 -25.13 -3.90
C HIS A 391 -38.74 -25.00 -2.45
N SER A 392 -38.81 -23.77 -1.95
CA SER A 392 -39.16 -23.48 -0.55
C SER A 392 -40.54 -24.00 -0.10
N HIS A 393 -41.52 -24.09 -1.01
CA HIS A 393 -42.86 -24.62 -0.71
C HIS A 393 -42.95 -26.15 -0.74
N ALA A 394 -41.87 -26.85 -1.07
CA ALA A 394 -41.84 -28.31 -1.09
C ALA A 394 -42.05 -28.89 0.33
N GLY A 395 -42.60 -30.09 0.41
CA GLY A 395 -42.76 -30.82 1.67
C GLY A 395 -41.48 -31.51 2.13
N ILE A 396 -41.33 -31.73 3.44
CA ILE A 396 -40.16 -32.42 4.03
C ILE A 396 -39.96 -33.82 3.44
N LYS A 397 -41.05 -34.55 3.13
CA LYS A 397 -40.98 -35.88 2.49
C LYS A 397 -40.24 -35.81 1.15
N GLN A 398 -40.52 -34.80 0.33
CA GLN A 398 -39.87 -34.63 -0.95
C GLN A 398 -38.37 -34.32 -0.78
N ALA A 399 -38.00 -33.49 0.20
CA ALA A 399 -36.60 -33.23 0.54
C ALA A 399 -35.87 -34.52 0.96
N ALA A 400 -36.51 -35.36 1.78
CA ALA A 400 -35.96 -36.63 2.21
C ALA A 400 -35.74 -37.59 1.04
N GLU A 401 -36.71 -37.70 0.13
CA GLU A 401 -36.60 -38.54 -1.07
C GLU A 401 -35.45 -38.09 -1.99
N LEU A 402 -35.25 -36.77 -2.15
CA LEU A 402 -34.15 -36.24 -2.95
C LEU A 402 -32.78 -36.54 -2.33
N ILE A 403 -32.64 -36.33 -1.02
CA ILE A 403 -31.42 -36.65 -0.26
C ILE A 403 -31.07 -38.14 -0.39
N ILE A 404 -32.05 -39.03 -0.19
CA ILE A 404 -31.85 -40.48 -0.26
C ILE A 404 -31.49 -40.92 -1.69
N LYS A 405 -32.24 -40.47 -2.71
CA LYS A 405 -31.99 -40.85 -4.10
C LYS A 405 -30.68 -40.30 -4.64
N GLY A 406 -30.29 -39.11 -4.20
CA GLY A 406 -29.13 -38.40 -4.71
C GLY A 406 -27.83 -38.62 -3.95
N ASN A 407 -27.88 -39.30 -2.80
CA ASN A 407 -26.73 -39.59 -1.94
C ASN A 407 -25.92 -38.34 -1.56
N PHE A 408 -26.60 -37.24 -1.24
CA PHE A 408 -26.00 -35.99 -0.76
C PHE A 408 -26.65 -35.53 0.53
N ASN A 409 -25.94 -34.72 1.33
CA ASN A 409 -26.43 -34.26 2.64
C ASN A 409 -27.03 -32.86 2.63
N HIS A 410 -26.86 -32.09 1.55
CA HIS A 410 -27.19 -30.68 1.49
C HIS A 410 -28.05 -30.39 0.26
N LEU A 411 -29.13 -29.63 0.48
CA LEU A 411 -30.04 -29.18 -0.57
C LEU A 411 -30.19 -27.66 -0.51
N PRO A 412 -29.65 -26.93 -1.49
CA PRO A 412 -29.95 -25.52 -1.67
C PRO A 412 -31.43 -25.32 -1.96
N VAL A 413 -32.03 -24.37 -1.26
CA VAL A 413 -33.46 -24.04 -1.34
C VAL A 413 -33.63 -22.79 -2.20
N LEU A 414 -34.44 -22.91 -3.24
CA LEU A 414 -34.70 -21.84 -4.19
C LEU A 414 -36.08 -21.19 -3.97
N SER A 415 -36.16 -19.90 -4.27
CA SER A 415 -37.41 -19.16 -4.46
C SER A 415 -38.06 -19.47 -5.81
N GLU A 416 -39.23 -18.88 -6.07
CA GLU A 416 -39.94 -19.03 -7.35
C GLU A 416 -39.17 -18.42 -8.52
N ASP A 417 -38.46 -17.31 -8.29
CA ASP A 417 -37.56 -16.70 -9.28
C ASP A 417 -36.25 -17.46 -9.46
N GLY A 418 -36.06 -18.58 -8.74
CA GLY A 418 -34.91 -19.48 -8.82
C GLY A 418 -33.63 -18.94 -8.19
N THR A 419 -33.70 -17.98 -7.26
CA THR A 419 -32.54 -17.51 -6.49
C THR A 419 -32.35 -18.31 -5.20
N LEU A 420 -31.13 -18.35 -4.66
CA LEU A 420 -30.83 -19.07 -3.41
C LEU A 420 -31.37 -18.32 -2.18
N ILE A 421 -32.31 -18.94 -1.46
CA ILE A 421 -32.96 -18.38 -0.27
C ILE A 421 -32.73 -19.19 1.02
N GLY A 422 -32.16 -20.39 0.93
CA GLY A 422 -31.87 -21.21 2.09
C GLY A 422 -31.08 -22.46 1.76
N ILE A 423 -30.74 -23.23 2.79
CA ILE A 423 -30.16 -24.57 2.66
C ILE A 423 -30.81 -25.48 3.69
N VAL A 424 -31.11 -26.71 3.30
CA VAL A 424 -31.62 -27.75 4.19
C VAL A 424 -30.66 -28.94 4.17
N THR A 425 -30.38 -29.49 5.33
CA THR A 425 -29.48 -30.64 5.48
C THR A 425 -30.25 -31.92 5.84
N SER A 426 -29.60 -33.08 5.70
CA SER A 426 -30.14 -34.35 6.18
C SER A 426 -30.51 -34.32 7.67
N TRP A 427 -29.74 -33.56 8.47
CA TRP A 427 -30.04 -33.31 9.89
C TRP A 427 -31.34 -32.52 10.09
N ASP A 428 -31.56 -31.46 9.32
CA ASP A 428 -32.77 -30.62 9.41
C ASP A 428 -34.02 -31.43 9.04
N VAL A 429 -33.92 -32.26 7.98
CA VAL A 429 -34.99 -33.16 7.56
C VAL A 429 -35.28 -34.20 8.63
N SER A 430 -34.26 -34.85 9.21
CA SER A 430 -34.42 -35.84 10.28
C SER A 430 -35.13 -35.24 11.50
N LYS A 431 -34.71 -34.03 11.91
CA LYS A 431 -35.30 -33.30 13.03
C LYS A 431 -36.77 -32.95 12.79
N ALA A 432 -37.12 -32.53 11.57
CA ALA A 432 -38.50 -32.21 11.20
C ALA A 432 -39.40 -33.45 11.22
N VAL A 433 -38.90 -34.58 10.69
CA VAL A 433 -39.64 -35.87 10.70
C VAL A 433 -39.87 -36.35 12.14
N ALA A 434 -38.84 -36.29 13.00
CA ALA A 434 -38.95 -36.73 14.40
C ALA A 434 -39.98 -35.92 15.21
N ARG A 435 -40.20 -34.65 14.86
CA ARG A 435 -41.16 -33.77 15.51
C ARG A 435 -42.60 -33.97 15.02
N GLY A 436 -42.80 -34.74 13.94
CA GLY A 436 -44.10 -34.85 13.28
C GLY A 436 -44.51 -33.57 12.55
N ASP A 437 -43.54 -32.71 12.21
CA ASP A 437 -43.81 -31.44 11.54
C ASP A 437 -44.19 -31.71 10.07
N GLY A 438 -45.48 -31.64 9.74
CA GLY A 438 -46.00 -31.67 8.36
C GLY A 438 -45.70 -30.40 7.56
N SER A 439 -44.65 -29.67 7.92
CA SER A 439 -44.32 -28.35 7.40
C SER A 439 -43.61 -28.40 6.03
N THR A 440 -43.40 -27.23 5.43
CA THR A 440 -42.62 -27.06 4.20
C THR A 440 -41.14 -26.87 4.50
N VAL A 441 -40.28 -27.06 3.49
CA VAL A 441 -38.82 -26.82 3.57
C VAL A 441 -38.51 -25.41 4.07
N LYS A 442 -39.30 -24.41 3.67
CA LYS A 442 -39.18 -23.01 4.12
C LYS A 442 -39.14 -22.84 5.64
N ASN A 443 -39.84 -23.71 6.38
CA ASN A 443 -39.95 -23.59 7.83
C ASN A 443 -38.75 -24.20 8.58
N VAL A 444 -37.98 -25.06 7.92
CA VAL A 444 -36.86 -25.79 8.54
C VAL A 444 -35.50 -25.39 7.98
N MET A 445 -35.46 -24.73 6.82
CA MET A 445 -34.20 -24.35 6.18
C MET A 445 -33.43 -23.29 6.99
N THR A 446 -32.10 -23.33 6.86
CA THR A 446 -31.22 -22.24 7.27
C THR A 446 -31.31 -21.13 6.23
N LYS A 447 -31.70 -19.91 6.63
CA LYS A 447 -31.89 -18.76 5.72
C LYS A 447 -30.60 -18.01 5.41
N ASN A 448 -29.71 -17.89 6.39
CA ASN A 448 -28.42 -17.22 6.24
C ASN A 448 -27.39 -18.22 5.68
N VAL A 449 -27.44 -18.42 4.37
CA VAL A 449 -26.57 -19.39 3.68
C VAL A 449 -25.20 -18.77 3.44
N ILE A 450 -24.15 -19.46 3.90
CA ILE A 450 -22.77 -19.14 3.52
C ILE A 450 -22.51 -19.71 2.14
N THR A 451 -21.98 -18.90 1.22
CA THR A 451 -21.80 -19.27 -0.19
C THR A 451 -20.39 -18.99 -0.68
N SER A 452 -20.05 -19.57 -1.83
CA SER A 452 -18.83 -19.27 -2.59
C SER A 452 -19.14 -18.80 -4.01
N THR A 453 -18.14 -18.23 -4.68
CA THR A 453 -18.19 -17.87 -6.11
C THR A 453 -17.23 -18.79 -6.90
N PRO A 454 -17.44 -19.03 -8.20
CA PRO A 454 -16.62 -19.96 -8.97
C PRO A 454 -15.14 -19.55 -9.06
N ASP A 455 -14.89 -18.25 -9.05
CA ASP A 455 -13.56 -17.61 -9.08
C ASP A 455 -12.91 -17.46 -7.70
N GLU A 456 -13.57 -17.89 -6.63
CA GLU A 456 -13.00 -17.89 -5.29
C GLU A 456 -11.95 -19.01 -5.16
N PHE A 457 -10.82 -18.74 -4.50
CA PHE A 457 -9.84 -19.80 -4.21
C PHE A 457 -10.42 -20.86 -3.27
N ILE A 458 -10.14 -22.13 -3.55
CA ILE A 458 -10.66 -23.26 -2.76
C ILE A 458 -10.28 -23.16 -1.28
N GLU A 459 -9.11 -22.58 -0.96
CA GLU A 459 -8.67 -22.38 0.41
C GLU A 459 -9.57 -21.40 1.17
N ILE A 460 -10.08 -20.36 0.50
CA ILE A 460 -11.02 -19.41 1.12
C ILE A 460 -12.34 -20.12 1.40
N ALA A 461 -12.83 -20.95 0.47
CA ALA A 461 -14.00 -21.80 0.69
C ALA A 461 -13.79 -22.76 1.87
N ALA A 462 -12.63 -23.42 1.98
CA ALA A 462 -12.28 -24.29 3.10
C ALA A 462 -12.26 -23.54 4.45
N ARG A 463 -11.66 -22.34 4.49
CA ARG A 463 -11.65 -21.49 5.71
C ARG A 463 -13.07 -21.05 6.10
N LYS A 464 -13.95 -20.75 5.13
CA LYS A 464 -15.37 -20.48 5.41
C LYS A 464 -16.04 -21.68 6.05
N MET A 465 -15.81 -22.89 5.51
CA MET A 465 -16.35 -24.13 6.08
C MET A 465 -15.90 -24.35 7.51
N GLU A 466 -14.60 -24.23 7.79
CA GLU A 466 -14.03 -24.38 9.13
C GLU A 466 -14.60 -23.34 10.12
N LYS A 467 -14.56 -22.05 9.74
CA LYS A 467 -15.03 -20.94 10.57
C LYS A 467 -16.51 -21.08 10.94
N HIS A 468 -17.34 -21.48 9.98
CA HIS A 468 -18.79 -21.60 10.17
C HIS A 468 -19.22 -23.01 10.63
N LYS A 469 -18.28 -23.95 10.77
CA LYS A 469 -18.53 -25.36 11.13
C LYS A 469 -19.55 -26.03 10.22
N ILE A 470 -19.42 -25.79 8.92
CA ILE A 470 -20.29 -26.34 7.88
C ILE A 470 -19.48 -27.23 6.94
N SER A 471 -20.14 -28.23 6.34
CA SER A 471 -19.50 -29.23 5.48
C SER A 471 -19.72 -29.03 3.99
N ALA A 472 -20.46 -27.99 3.59
CA ALA A 472 -20.70 -27.67 2.19
C ALA A 472 -21.02 -26.18 1.98
N LEU A 473 -20.72 -25.69 0.78
CA LEU A 473 -20.98 -24.32 0.36
C LEU A 473 -21.67 -24.32 -1.01
N PRO A 474 -22.90 -23.78 -1.13
CA PRO A 474 -23.46 -23.47 -2.44
C PRO A 474 -22.60 -22.44 -3.16
N VAL A 475 -22.25 -22.74 -4.40
CA VAL A 475 -21.57 -21.83 -5.32
C VAL A 475 -22.63 -21.08 -6.12
N ILE A 476 -22.56 -19.76 -6.11
CA ILE A 476 -23.53 -18.90 -6.77
C ILE A 476 -22.89 -17.99 -7.82
N ASP A 477 -23.67 -17.66 -8.86
CA ASP A 477 -23.32 -16.62 -9.82
C ASP A 477 -23.65 -15.20 -9.31
N SER A 478 -23.39 -14.19 -10.15
CA SER A 478 -23.68 -12.78 -9.87
C SER A 478 -25.18 -12.48 -9.68
N ASN A 479 -26.08 -13.36 -10.14
CA ASN A 479 -27.52 -13.25 -9.99
C ASN A 479 -28.07 -14.11 -8.82
N ARG A 480 -27.19 -14.63 -7.96
CA ARG A 480 -27.51 -15.55 -6.85
C ARG A 480 -28.16 -16.85 -7.29
N LYS A 481 -27.93 -17.29 -8.53
CA LYS A 481 -28.29 -18.63 -9.01
C LYS A 481 -27.27 -19.63 -8.51
N VAL A 482 -27.74 -20.79 -8.04
CA VAL A 482 -26.86 -21.89 -7.64
C VAL A 482 -26.32 -22.54 -8.90
N ILE A 483 -25.00 -22.49 -9.08
CA ILE A 483 -24.28 -23.07 -10.22
C ILE A 483 -23.37 -24.23 -9.80
N GLY A 484 -23.15 -24.40 -8.50
CA GLY A 484 -22.29 -25.47 -7.99
C GLY A 484 -22.41 -25.67 -6.49
N MET A 485 -21.72 -26.69 -5.98
CA MET A 485 -21.56 -26.94 -4.55
C MET A 485 -20.15 -27.46 -4.30
N VAL A 486 -19.51 -26.92 -3.27
CA VAL A 486 -18.23 -27.38 -2.72
C VAL A 486 -18.49 -28.21 -1.48
#